data_AF-A0AAF0TCK7-F1
#
_entry.id   AF-A0AAF0TCK7-F1
#
_cell.length_a   1.000
_cell.length_b   1.000
_cell.length_c   1.000
_cell.angle_alpha   90.00
_cell.angle_beta   90.00
_cell.angle_gamma   90.00
#
_symmetry.space_group_name_H-M   'P 1'
#
loop_
_entity.id
_entity.type
_entity.pdbx_description
1 polymer ?
#
loop_
_entity_poly.entity_id
_entity_poly.type
_entity_poly.pdbx_seq_one_letter_code
_entity_poly.pdbx_strand_id
1 'polypeptide(L)'
;MSNCPQLKSLKLQEFCGFNRLHMTSPKCRRLHLIHHSHPCGDWYSFEGDICCFKIVAPHIEHLTISGVFNHTKIKLGDLSSLKHANLDLVCDEFNEMDEYIVKDLLVSVPCANELILSSWFIKVISNLMLEGENVSLPLLECRWLTITFCISKLSFP
;
A
#
# COMPACT_ATOMS: atom_id res chain seq x y z
N MET A 1 -16.93 -7.92 6.48
CA MET A 1 -17.08 -9.34 6.06
C MET A 1 -17.02 -10.23 7.30
N SER A 2 -18.14 -10.39 8.02
CA SER A 2 -18.20 -11.17 9.27
C SER A 2 -18.77 -12.59 9.10
N ASN A 3 -19.32 -12.94 7.94
CA ASN A 3 -20.09 -14.19 7.74
C ASN A 3 -19.50 -15.18 6.72
N CYS A 4 -18.19 -15.11 6.43
CA CYS A 4 -17.52 -16.10 5.56
C CYS A 4 -16.56 -16.98 6.39
N PRO A 5 -17.05 -17.98 7.13
CA PRO A 5 -16.28 -18.75 8.11
C PRO A 5 -15.23 -19.68 7.51
N GLN A 6 -15.13 -19.76 6.17
CA GLN A 6 -14.13 -20.58 5.46
C GLN A 6 -13.23 -19.74 4.54
N LEU A 7 -13.40 -18.42 4.52
CA LEU A 7 -12.59 -17.55 3.66
C LEU A 7 -11.15 -17.55 4.16
N LYS A 8 -10.22 -18.06 3.33
CA LYS A 8 -8.78 -18.13 3.64
C LYS A 8 -7.97 -17.00 3.02
N SER A 9 -8.44 -16.47 1.91
CA SER A 9 -7.79 -15.41 1.14
C SER A 9 -8.87 -14.50 0.55
N LEU A 10 -8.61 -13.19 0.54
CA LEU A 10 -9.41 -12.21 -0.16
C LEU A 10 -8.53 -11.50 -1.18
N LYS A 11 -8.97 -11.49 -2.43
CA LYS A 11 -8.36 -10.70 -3.51
C LYS A 11 -9.40 -9.71 -4.03
N LEU A 12 -9.07 -8.43 -4.00
CA LEU A 12 -9.82 -7.37 -4.66
C LEU A 12 -8.96 -6.86 -5.82
N GLN A 13 -9.54 -6.83 -7.00
CA GLN A 13 -8.89 -6.33 -8.22
C GLN A 13 -9.76 -5.24 -8.83
N GLU A 14 -9.14 -4.15 -9.29
CA GLU A 14 -9.83 -3.01 -9.94
C GLU A 14 -11.02 -2.53 -9.11
N PHE A 15 -10.79 -2.38 -7.81
CA PHE A 15 -11.86 -2.10 -6.87
C PHE A 15 -12.03 -0.59 -6.66
N CYS A 16 -13.25 -0.19 -6.32
CA CYS A 16 -13.60 1.19 -5.98
C CYS A 16 -14.80 1.21 -5.01
N GLY A 17 -15.14 2.38 -4.49
CA GLY A 17 -16.45 2.63 -3.87
C GLY A 17 -16.62 2.16 -2.43
N PHE A 18 -15.53 1.90 -1.69
CA PHE A 18 -15.62 1.67 -0.24
C PHE A 18 -14.57 2.44 0.56
N ASN A 19 -14.98 2.94 1.72
CA ASN A 19 -14.11 3.71 2.62
C ASN A 19 -13.48 2.84 3.71
N ARG A 20 -14.01 1.65 3.97
CA ARG A 20 -13.50 0.77 5.03
C ARG A 20 -13.68 -0.71 4.72
N LEU A 21 -12.56 -1.43 4.73
CA LEU A 21 -12.51 -2.88 4.70
C LEU A 21 -12.19 -3.39 6.12
N HIS A 22 -13.18 -3.94 6.80
CA HIS A 22 -13.01 -4.57 8.11
C HIS A 22 -13.15 -6.10 7.99
N MET A 23 -12.05 -6.80 8.25
CA MET A 23 -11.93 -8.25 8.19
C MET A 23 -11.68 -8.82 9.58
N THR A 24 -12.68 -9.53 10.12
CA THR A 24 -12.60 -10.15 11.45
C THR A 24 -12.49 -11.67 11.40
N SER A 25 -12.52 -12.27 10.20
CA SER A 25 -12.44 -13.73 10.06
C SER A 25 -11.02 -14.22 10.41
N PRO A 26 -10.85 -15.06 11.44
CA PRO A 26 -9.53 -15.53 11.85
C PRO A 26 -8.93 -16.55 10.87
N LYS A 27 -9.75 -17.11 9.96
CA LYS A 27 -9.27 -18.05 8.93
C LYS A 27 -8.70 -17.33 7.71
N CYS A 28 -9.05 -16.07 7.50
CA CYS A 28 -8.54 -15.32 6.36
C CYS A 28 -7.17 -14.76 6.70
N ARG A 29 -6.13 -15.34 6.12
CA ARG A 29 -4.73 -15.00 6.41
C ARG A 29 -4.07 -14.17 5.31
N ARG A 30 -4.71 -14.04 4.15
CA ARG A 30 -4.15 -13.36 2.98
C ARG A 30 -5.10 -12.30 2.46
N LEU A 31 -4.56 -11.11 2.20
CA LEU A 31 -5.28 -10.00 1.59
C LEU A 31 -4.45 -9.47 0.42
N HIS A 32 -5.07 -9.44 -0.77
CA HIS A 32 -4.49 -8.89 -1.98
C HIS A 32 -5.37 -7.74 -2.47
N LEU A 33 -4.79 -6.55 -2.57
CA LEU A 33 -5.41 -5.37 -3.14
C LEU A 33 -4.64 -4.98 -4.39
N ILE A 34 -5.30 -5.06 -5.54
CA ILE A 34 -4.66 -4.86 -6.83
C ILE A 34 -5.44 -3.84 -7.64
N HIS A 35 -4.82 -2.70 -7.96
CA HIS A 35 -5.45 -1.56 -8.65
C HIS A 35 -6.68 -0.99 -7.92
N HIS A 36 -6.63 0.29 -7.60
CA HIS A 36 -7.78 1.03 -7.11
C HIS A 36 -8.18 2.10 -8.11
N SER A 37 -9.47 2.15 -8.44
CA SER A 37 -10.04 3.19 -9.29
C SER A 37 -10.78 4.20 -8.43
N HIS A 38 -10.53 5.50 -8.65
CA HIS A 38 -11.26 6.55 -7.94
C HIS A 38 -12.76 6.48 -8.29
N PRO A 39 -13.69 6.49 -7.31
CA PRO A 39 -15.11 6.26 -7.57
C PRO A 39 -15.78 7.33 -8.44
N CYS A 40 -15.25 8.56 -8.48
CA CYS A 40 -15.91 9.69 -9.16
C CYS A 40 -15.64 9.81 -10.67
N GLY A 41 -14.75 9.01 -11.27
CA GLY A 41 -14.48 9.10 -12.72
C GLY A 41 -13.78 10.40 -13.16
N ASP A 42 -12.95 10.27 -14.20
CA ASP A 42 -12.21 11.28 -14.94
C ASP A 42 -11.24 12.21 -14.17
N TRP A 43 -10.00 12.25 -14.66
CA TRP A 43 -8.83 12.90 -14.06
C TRP A 43 -8.95 14.42 -13.78
N TYR A 44 -9.98 15.07 -14.31
CA TYR A 44 -10.11 16.53 -14.34
C TYR A 44 -11.07 17.11 -13.29
N SER A 45 -11.66 16.28 -12.44
CA SER A 45 -12.69 16.71 -11.47
C SER A 45 -12.19 16.73 -10.01
N PHE A 46 -10.89 16.47 -9.79
CA PHE A 46 -10.33 16.15 -8.47
C PHE A 46 -9.82 17.33 -7.65
N GLU A 47 -10.37 18.54 -7.83
CA GLU A 47 -10.05 19.64 -6.91
C GLU A 47 -10.60 19.34 -5.51
N GLY A 48 -9.79 18.65 -4.70
CA GLY A 48 -9.96 18.49 -3.26
C GLY A 48 -10.53 17.15 -2.77
N ASP A 49 -11.06 16.28 -3.62
CA ASP A 49 -11.72 15.04 -3.17
C ASP A 49 -10.74 13.86 -3.18
N ILE A 50 -10.05 13.65 -2.05
CA ILE A 50 -9.09 12.54 -1.87
C ILE A 50 -9.86 11.30 -1.43
N CYS A 51 -9.93 10.28 -2.28
CA CYS A 51 -10.47 8.98 -1.88
C CYS A 51 -9.63 8.39 -0.75
N CYS A 52 -10.26 8.10 0.40
CA CYS A 52 -9.59 7.50 1.54
C CYS A 52 -10.22 6.15 1.86
N PHE A 53 -9.42 5.07 1.85
CA PHE A 53 -9.91 3.78 2.35
C PHE A 53 -9.05 3.25 3.50
N LYS A 54 -9.73 2.69 4.50
CA LYS A 54 -9.14 2.13 5.71
C LYS A 54 -9.24 0.60 5.74
N ILE A 55 -8.14 -0.08 6.00
CA ILE A 55 -8.11 -1.53 6.22
C ILE A 55 -7.96 -1.80 7.71
N VAL A 56 -8.79 -2.69 8.25
CA VAL A 56 -8.62 -3.24 9.60
C VAL A 56 -8.75 -4.75 9.49
N ALA A 57 -7.65 -5.47 9.74
CA ALA A 57 -7.57 -6.90 9.47
C ALA A 57 -6.59 -7.59 10.45
N PRO A 58 -6.94 -7.69 11.75
CA PRO A 58 -6.04 -8.15 12.81
C PRO A 58 -5.44 -9.55 12.60
N HIS A 59 -6.10 -10.41 11.83
CA HIS A 59 -5.70 -11.81 11.62
C HIS A 59 -4.96 -12.06 10.31
N ILE A 60 -4.78 -11.03 9.47
CA ILE A 60 -4.03 -11.16 8.21
C ILE A 60 -2.56 -11.32 8.52
N GLU A 61 -1.94 -12.30 7.87
CA GLU A 61 -0.50 -12.59 7.97
C GLU A 61 0.25 -12.15 6.71
N HIS A 62 -0.43 -12.14 5.56
CA HIS A 62 0.14 -11.72 4.28
C HIS A 62 -0.70 -10.62 3.64
N LEU A 63 -0.08 -9.44 3.46
CA LEU A 63 -0.65 -8.31 2.76
C LEU A 63 0.08 -8.10 1.43
N THR A 64 -0.68 -7.89 0.36
CA THR A 64 -0.16 -7.39 -0.91
C THR A 64 -0.99 -6.21 -1.35
N ILE A 65 -0.32 -5.09 -1.62
CA ILE A 65 -0.90 -3.90 -2.24
C ILE A 65 -0.08 -3.64 -3.50
N SER A 66 -0.71 -3.74 -4.67
CA SER A 66 0.01 -3.66 -5.94
C SER A 66 -0.74 -2.94 -7.05
N GLY A 67 -0.02 -2.30 -7.96
CA GLY A 67 -0.58 -1.58 -9.10
C GLY A 67 -0.85 -0.11 -8.79
N VAL A 68 -1.85 0.45 -9.48
CA VAL A 68 -2.12 1.90 -9.52
C VAL A 68 -3.12 2.31 -8.45
N PHE A 69 -2.78 3.33 -7.66
CA PHE A 69 -3.58 3.86 -6.54
C PHE A 69 -3.65 5.40 -6.57
N ASN A 70 -3.84 5.98 -7.75
CA ASN A 70 -3.83 7.43 -7.96
C ASN A 70 -4.85 8.14 -7.07
N HIS A 71 -4.45 9.29 -6.53
CA HIS A 71 -5.31 10.15 -5.70
C HIS A 71 -6.02 9.42 -4.53
N THR A 72 -5.41 8.33 -4.02
CA THR A 72 -6.05 7.48 -3.00
C THR A 72 -5.20 7.35 -1.75
N LYS A 73 -5.70 7.85 -0.62
CA LYS A 73 -5.06 7.67 0.68
C LYS A 73 -5.40 6.30 1.28
N ILE A 74 -4.36 5.52 1.58
CA ILE A 74 -4.50 4.18 2.17
C ILE A 74 -4.18 4.25 3.65
N LYS A 75 -5.15 3.93 4.50
CA LYS A 75 -4.95 3.85 5.96
C LYS A 75 -4.98 2.40 6.40
N LEU A 76 -3.84 1.88 6.84
CA LEU A 76 -3.77 0.57 7.46
C LEU A 76 -3.99 0.75 8.97
N GLY A 77 -4.99 0.08 9.51
CA GLY A 77 -5.34 0.09 10.93
C GLY A 77 -4.70 -1.09 11.67
N ASP A 78 -5.50 -1.84 12.43
CA ASP A 78 -5.00 -3.03 13.13
C ASP A 78 -4.61 -4.13 12.13
N LEU A 79 -3.31 -4.39 12.09
CA LEU A 79 -2.64 -5.47 11.34
C LEU A 79 -1.70 -6.25 12.26
N SER A 80 -2.10 -6.48 13.51
CA SER A 80 -1.28 -7.10 14.56
C SER A 80 -0.67 -8.47 14.21
N SER A 81 -1.28 -9.26 13.33
CA SER A 81 -0.74 -10.56 12.91
C SER A 81 0.13 -10.51 11.65
N LEU A 82 0.41 -9.32 11.11
CA LEU A 82 1.10 -9.18 9.83
C LEU A 82 2.53 -9.71 9.91
N LYS A 83 2.88 -10.62 9.01
CA LYS A 83 4.22 -11.21 8.91
C LYS A 83 4.91 -10.81 7.61
N HIS A 84 4.16 -10.75 6.52
CA HIS A 84 4.67 -10.47 5.19
C HIS A 84 3.87 -9.35 4.55
N ALA A 85 4.56 -8.30 4.11
CA ALA A 85 3.97 -7.18 3.39
C ALA A 85 4.68 -7.01 2.05
N ASN A 86 3.91 -7.01 0.96
CA ASN A 86 4.39 -6.66 -0.37
C ASN A 86 3.69 -5.39 -0.85
N LEU A 87 4.47 -4.32 -1.03
CA LEU A 87 4.01 -3.01 -1.47
C LEU A 87 4.65 -2.72 -2.84
N ASP A 88 3.90 -3.04 -3.90
CA ASP A 88 4.33 -2.92 -5.29
C ASP A 88 3.48 -1.88 -6.03
N LEU A 89 3.63 -0.63 -5.62
CA LEU A 89 2.89 0.48 -6.20
C LEU A 89 3.52 0.93 -7.52
N VAL A 90 2.64 1.24 -8.48
CA VAL A 90 2.98 1.79 -9.80
C VAL A 90 2.27 3.14 -9.94
N CYS A 91 3.02 4.19 -10.25
CA CYS A 91 2.47 5.50 -10.61
C CYS A 91 3.06 5.96 -11.94
N ASP A 92 2.26 6.60 -12.78
CA ASP A 92 2.68 7.08 -14.10
C ASP A 92 3.40 8.45 -14.02
N GLU A 93 3.07 9.28 -13.01
CA GLU A 93 3.66 10.61 -12.80
C GLU A 93 3.96 10.85 -11.32
N PHE A 94 5.10 11.46 -11.00
CA PHE A 94 5.54 11.71 -9.61
C PHE A 94 4.80 12.94 -9.07
N ASN A 95 3.84 12.79 -8.16
CA ASN A 95 3.17 13.91 -7.49
C ASN A 95 3.38 13.88 -5.96
N GLU A 96 3.35 15.03 -5.30
CA GLU A 96 3.48 15.17 -3.83
C GLU A 96 2.47 14.29 -3.07
N MET A 97 1.29 14.04 -3.64
CA MET A 97 0.27 13.15 -3.03
C MET A 97 0.77 11.70 -2.89
N ASP A 98 1.61 11.24 -3.81
CA ASP A 98 2.12 9.86 -3.80
C ASP A 98 3.12 9.65 -2.65
N GLU A 99 3.82 10.71 -2.25
CA GLU A 99 4.73 10.69 -1.11
C GLU A 99 3.98 10.41 0.19
N TYR A 100 2.81 11.02 0.39
CA TYR A 100 1.97 10.79 1.57
C TYR A 100 1.45 9.35 1.63
N ILE A 101 1.09 8.75 0.48
CA ILE A 101 0.64 7.36 0.42
C ILE A 101 1.78 6.44 0.87
N VAL A 102 2.99 6.66 0.35
CA VAL A 102 4.16 5.87 0.70
C VAL A 102 4.54 6.04 2.17
N LYS A 103 4.55 7.28 2.70
CA LYS A 103 4.79 7.56 4.12
C LYS A 103 3.77 6.83 5.01
N ASP A 104 2.48 6.95 4.73
CA ASP A 104 1.41 6.33 5.53
C ASP A 104 1.51 4.80 5.53
N LEU A 105 1.83 4.20 4.39
CA LEU A 105 2.01 2.75 4.27
C LEU A 105 3.22 2.28 5.09
N LEU A 106 4.36 2.96 4.99
CA LEU A 106 5.56 2.61 5.74
C LEU A 106 5.33 2.67 7.26
N VAL A 107 4.69 3.73 7.75
CA VAL A 107 4.30 3.90 9.17
C VAL A 107 3.42 2.77 9.69
N SER A 108 2.65 2.14 8.82
CA SER A 108 1.64 1.18 9.22
C SER A 108 2.03 -0.29 9.06
N VAL A 109 3.19 -0.59 8.47
CA VAL A 109 3.73 -1.95 8.35
C VAL A 109 4.95 -2.29 9.23
N PRO A 110 5.26 -1.60 10.35
CA PRO A 110 6.51 -1.82 11.09
C PRO A 110 6.58 -3.21 11.74
N CYS A 111 5.42 -3.85 11.96
CA CYS A 111 5.32 -5.21 12.54
C CYS A 111 5.60 -6.33 11.53
N ALA A 112 5.74 -6.03 10.24
CA ALA A 112 6.01 -7.06 9.24
C ALA A 112 7.45 -7.58 9.37
N ASN A 113 7.60 -8.90 9.50
CA ASN A 113 8.92 -9.55 9.52
C ASN A 113 9.62 -9.50 8.15
N GLU A 114 8.84 -9.55 7.08
CA GLU A 114 9.32 -9.47 5.70
C GLU A 114 8.56 -8.36 4.97
N LEU A 115 9.32 -7.41 4.43
CA LEU A 115 8.82 -6.29 3.66
C LEU A 115 9.42 -6.33 2.26
N ILE A 116 8.55 -6.34 1.25
CA ILE A 116 8.92 -6.23 -0.16
C ILE A 116 8.44 -4.87 -0.66
N LEU A 117 9.35 -4.06 -1.18
CA LEU A 117 9.07 -2.72 -1.67
C LEU A 117 9.42 -2.60 -3.16
N SER A 118 8.61 -1.88 -3.93
CA SER A 118 8.97 -1.48 -5.29
C SER A 118 9.97 -0.32 -5.30
N SER A 119 10.56 -0.08 -6.48
CA SER A 119 11.54 0.98 -6.74
C SER A 119 11.04 2.37 -6.35
N TRP A 120 9.73 2.58 -6.38
CA TRP A 120 9.06 3.82 -6.00
C TRP A 120 9.30 4.17 -4.54
N PHE A 121 9.22 3.20 -3.63
CA PHE A 121 9.49 3.41 -2.22
C PHE A 121 10.94 3.87 -1.99
N ILE A 122 11.90 3.35 -2.76
CA ILE A 122 13.31 3.80 -2.68
C ILE A 122 13.39 5.29 -3.03
N LYS A 123 12.76 5.71 -4.12
CA LYS A 123 12.85 7.11 -4.59
C LYS A 123 12.24 8.07 -3.57
N VAL A 124 11.08 7.73 -3.01
CA VAL A 124 10.44 8.51 -1.94
C VAL A 124 11.34 8.55 -0.70
N ILE A 125 11.77 7.40 -0.17
CA ILE A 125 12.69 7.35 0.98
C ILE A 125 13.96 8.18 0.73
N SER A 126 14.50 8.13 -0.50
CA SER A 126 15.69 8.91 -0.89
C SER A 126 15.43 10.41 -0.86
N ASN A 127 14.30 10.87 -1.42
CA ASN A 127 13.92 12.29 -1.40
C ASN A 127 13.74 12.79 0.05
N LEU A 128 13.06 12.02 0.89
CA LEU A 128 12.86 12.35 2.31
C LEU A 128 14.17 12.50 3.09
N MET A 129 15.14 11.64 2.79
CA MET A 129 16.47 11.71 3.39
C MET A 129 17.26 12.95 2.92
N LEU A 130 17.04 13.41 1.68
CA LEU A 130 17.75 14.54 1.08
C LEU A 130 17.17 15.90 1.49
N GLU A 131 15.85 15.99 1.65
CA GLU A 131 15.16 17.25 1.97
C GLU A 131 15.35 17.67 3.43
N GLY A 132 15.97 16.83 4.27
CA GLY A 132 16.23 17.15 5.67
C GLY A 132 14.95 17.30 6.52
N GLU A 133 13.78 16.95 5.95
CA GLU A 133 12.59 16.71 6.74
C GLU A 133 12.95 15.59 7.72
N ASN A 134 12.76 15.85 9.02
CA ASN A 134 12.78 14.82 10.06
C ASN A 134 11.57 13.90 9.90
N VAL A 135 11.40 13.28 8.73
CA VAL A 135 10.51 12.15 8.59
C VAL A 135 11.20 11.04 9.33
N SER A 136 10.80 10.88 10.59
CA SER A 136 11.04 9.67 11.34
C SER A 136 10.36 8.55 10.55
N LEU A 137 11.07 7.99 9.57
CA LEU A 137 10.72 6.70 9.04
C LEU A 137 10.58 5.81 10.28
N PRO A 138 9.43 5.14 10.44
CA PRO A 138 9.28 4.22 11.55
C PRO A 138 10.51 3.30 11.54
N LEU A 139 11.06 3.01 12.71
CA LEU A 139 12.08 1.99 12.82
C LEU A 139 11.44 0.70 12.31
N LEU A 140 11.74 0.35 11.06
CA LEU A 140 11.24 -0.87 10.45
C LEU A 140 11.94 -2.00 11.19
N GLU A 141 11.23 -2.69 12.08
CA GLU A 141 11.74 -3.87 12.78
C GLU A 141 11.74 -5.11 11.88
N CYS A 142 11.64 -4.92 10.56
CA CYS A 142 11.62 -5.99 9.59
C CYS A 142 12.93 -6.77 9.64
N ARG A 143 12.83 -8.10 9.72
CA ARG A 143 13.98 -9.00 9.64
C ARG A 143 14.52 -9.11 8.21
N TRP A 144 13.62 -8.97 7.23
CA TRP A 144 13.91 -9.12 5.81
C TRP A 144 13.33 -7.94 5.04
N LEU A 145 14.18 -7.24 4.29
CA LEU A 145 13.79 -6.19 3.36
C LEU A 145 14.22 -6.61 1.95
N THR A 146 13.25 -6.78 1.07
CA THR A 146 13.50 -7.01 -0.36
C THR A 146 13.08 -5.78 -1.13
N ILE A 147 13.99 -5.29 -1.97
CA ILE A 147 13.74 -4.16 -2.84
C ILE A 147 13.68 -4.67 -4.27
N THR A 148 12.55 -4.42 -4.94
CA THR A 148 12.32 -4.80 -6.33
C THR A 148 12.45 -3.57 -7.23
N PHE A 149 13.23 -3.69 -8.31
CA PHE A 149 13.45 -2.60 -9.25
C PHE A 149 13.39 -3.12 -10.68
N CYS A 150 12.62 -2.45 -11.53
CA CYS A 150 12.60 -2.72 -12.97
C CYS A 150 13.62 -1.81 -13.66
N ILE A 151 14.81 -2.35 -13.99
CA ILE A 151 15.77 -1.65 -14.87
C ILE A 151 15.30 -1.87 -16.31
N SER A 152 14.64 -0.88 -16.88
CA SER A 152 14.42 -0.84 -18.33
C SER A 152 15.73 -0.47 -19.02
N LYS A 153 16.23 -1.34 -19.89
CA LYS A 153 17.40 -1.07 -20.72
C LYS A 153 17.01 -0.04 -21.77
N LEU A 154 17.45 1.20 -21.61
CA LEU A 154 17.32 2.22 -22.65
C LEU A 154 18.29 1.87 -23.78
N SER A 155 17.77 1.30 -24.86
CA SER A 155 18.50 1.23 -26.13
C SER A 155 18.39 2.58 -26.83
N PHE A 156 19.50 3.31 -26.88
CA PHE A 156 19.61 4.51 -27.70
C PHE A 156 19.77 4.08 -29.18
N PRO A 157 19.11 4.76 -30.14
CA PRO A 157 19.33 4.55 -31.57
C PRO A 157 20.73 4.99 -32.01
#